data_AF-A0A941X294-F1
#
_entry.id   AF-A0A941X294-F1
#
_cell.length_a   1.000
_cell.length_b   1.000
_cell.length_c   1.000
_cell.angle_alpha   90.00
_cell.angle_beta   90.00
_cell.angle_gamma   90.00
#
_symmetry.space_group_name_H-M   'P 1'
#
loop_
_entity.id
_entity.type
_entity.pdbx_description
1 polymer ?
#
loop_
_entity_poly.entity_id
_entity_poly.type
_entity_poly.pdbx_seq_one_letter_code
_entity_poly.pdbx_strand_id
1 'polypeptide(L)'
;MLLEENENRNCNCNNANNSCCQKNPTPSVSTYSFNFTNIMPEEFCAEEEMTRADMLQKIRCLGFAVVELAEYLDTHADDKRALALHKEYANELRELSNKYQKVYGPLTIAFPCNKWRWLEEPWPWERGSF
;
A
#
# COMPACT_ATOMS: atom_id res chain seq x y z
N MET A 1 -45.52 -11.47 25.25
CA MET A 1 -44.96 -10.63 26.33
C MET A 1 -43.45 -10.69 26.13
N LEU A 2 -42.76 -9.78 25.44
CA LEU A 2 -43.01 -8.44 24.88
C LEU A 2 -42.28 -8.42 23.51
N LEU A 3 -42.95 -8.05 22.41
CA LEU A 3 -42.73 -6.81 21.61
C LEU A 3 -41.25 -6.61 21.21
N GLU A 4 -40.89 -6.82 19.93
CA GLU A 4 -40.81 -5.76 18.88
C GLU A 4 -39.73 -4.73 19.26
N GLU A 5 -38.62 -4.54 18.53
CA GLU A 5 -38.60 -4.03 17.16
C GLU A 5 -37.24 -4.27 16.48
N ASN A 6 -37.35 -4.69 15.22
CA ASN A 6 -36.46 -4.40 14.10
C ASN A 6 -36.02 -2.92 14.07
N GLU A 7 -34.74 -2.61 13.84
CA GLU A 7 -34.40 -1.50 12.96
C GLU A 7 -32.93 -1.56 12.48
N ASN A 8 -32.81 -1.92 11.21
CA ASN A 8 -31.70 -1.59 10.33
C ASN A 8 -31.31 -0.11 10.46
N ARG A 9 -30.11 0.20 10.96
CA ARG A 9 -29.50 1.54 10.83
C ARG A 9 -28.07 1.42 10.36
N ASN A 10 -27.96 1.21 9.05
CA ASN A 10 -27.01 1.89 8.18
C ASN A 10 -26.52 3.20 8.81
N CYS A 11 -25.29 3.22 9.35
CA CYS A 11 -24.67 4.47 9.77
C CYS A 11 -24.05 5.13 8.53
N ASN A 12 -24.94 5.66 7.69
CA ASN A 12 -24.67 6.66 6.68
C ASN A 12 -24.33 7.97 7.39
N CYS A 13 -23.05 8.17 7.75
CA CYS A 13 -22.56 9.41 8.31
C CYS A 13 -22.41 10.49 7.22
N ASN A 14 -23.52 10.83 6.56
CA ASN A 14 -23.67 12.02 5.72
C ASN A 14 -24.52 13.06 6.47
N ASN A 15 -24.03 13.54 7.61
CA ASN A 15 -24.38 14.88 8.08
C ASN A 15 -23.38 15.36 9.14
N ALA A 16 -22.83 16.55 8.95
CA ALA A 16 -21.92 17.19 9.87
C ALA A 16 -22.64 17.50 11.20
N ASN A 17 -21.96 17.23 12.31
CA ASN A 17 -22.31 17.59 13.70
C ASN A 17 -23.14 16.55 14.49
N ASN A 18 -22.52 15.46 15.00
CA ASN A 18 -22.16 15.35 16.44
C ASN A 18 -21.70 13.95 16.92
N SER A 19 -20.60 13.98 17.67
CA SER A 19 -20.32 13.27 18.94
C SER A 19 -20.19 11.73 18.98
N CYS A 20 -19.08 11.21 18.43
CA CYS A 20 -18.50 9.95 18.93
C CYS A 20 -16.95 9.96 18.97
N CYS A 21 -16.35 11.15 19.05
CA CYS A 21 -14.92 11.35 19.26
C CYS A 21 -14.72 12.32 20.43
N GLN A 22 -14.78 11.83 21.66
CA GLN A 22 -14.35 12.60 22.82
C GLN A 22 -12.88 12.28 23.10
N LYS A 23 -12.04 13.32 23.01
CA LYS A 23 -10.59 13.28 23.21
C LYS A 23 -10.30 13.36 24.73
N ASN A 24 -9.55 12.39 25.26
CA ASN A 24 -9.14 12.38 26.67
C ASN A 24 -7.96 13.36 26.91
N PRO A 25 -7.89 14.08 28.05
CA PRO A 25 -6.80 15.00 28.34
C PRO A 25 -5.51 14.27 28.73
N THR A 26 -4.39 14.64 28.11
CA THR A 26 -3.04 14.10 28.34
C THR A 26 -2.37 14.70 29.58
N PRO A 27 -1.58 13.93 30.37
CA PRO A 27 -0.77 14.46 31.46
C PRO A 27 0.47 15.21 30.94
N SER A 28 0.80 16.32 31.60
CA SER A 28 1.91 17.22 31.28
C SER A 28 3.27 16.56 31.47
N VAL A 29 4.13 16.59 30.45
CA VAL A 29 5.57 16.39 30.62
C VAL A 29 6.34 17.46 29.84
N SER A 30 7.38 17.95 30.53
CA SER A 30 8.27 19.09 30.30
C SER A 30 8.57 19.50 28.85
N THR A 31 8.24 20.74 28.53
CA THR A 31 8.55 21.43 27.27
C THR A 31 10.02 21.84 27.23
N TYR A 32 10.86 21.07 26.54
CA TYR A 32 12.10 21.63 25.99
C TYR A 32 11.71 22.44 24.75
N SER A 33 11.84 23.77 24.86
CA SER A 33 11.50 24.70 23.80
C SER A 33 12.52 24.62 22.67
N PHE A 34 12.15 23.97 21.57
CA PHE A 34 12.69 24.24 20.25
C PHE A 34 11.54 24.83 19.45
N ASN A 35 11.59 26.14 19.18
CA ASN A 35 10.60 26.81 18.36
C ASN A 35 10.68 26.28 16.93
N PHE A 36 9.86 25.29 16.59
CA PHE A 36 9.59 24.92 15.21
C PHE A 36 8.16 25.33 14.85
N THR A 37 7.90 26.64 14.86
CA THR A 37 6.63 27.19 14.34
C THR A 37 6.65 27.22 12.82
N ASN A 38 6.73 26.04 12.22
CA ASN A 38 6.20 25.75 10.90
C ASN A 38 5.25 24.56 11.06
N ILE A 39 4.11 24.83 11.70
CA ILE A 39 2.95 23.95 11.61
C ILE A 39 2.45 24.13 10.18
N MET A 40 2.92 23.28 9.26
CA MET A 40 2.28 23.12 7.96
C MET A 40 0.83 22.69 8.24
N PRO A 41 -0.16 23.34 7.61
CA PRO A 41 -1.55 23.00 7.81
C PRO A 41 -1.77 21.56 7.31
N GLU A 42 -2.67 20.86 7.99
CA GLU A 42 -3.12 19.49 7.74
C GLU A 42 -2.95 19.08 6.26
N GLU A 43 -2.01 18.16 6.04
CA GLU A 43 -1.78 17.52 4.75
C GLU A 43 -3.09 16.88 4.29
N PHE A 44 -3.73 17.54 3.33
CA PHE A 44 -4.71 16.95 2.46
C PHE A 44 -4.07 15.70 1.85
N CYS A 45 -4.61 14.51 2.11
CA CYS A 45 -4.17 13.28 1.45
C CYS A 45 -4.55 13.38 -0.03
N ALA A 46 -3.72 14.07 -0.81
CA ALA A 46 -3.74 13.93 -2.25
C ALA A 46 -3.39 12.48 -2.55
N GLU A 47 -4.27 11.80 -3.28
CA GLU A 47 -4.01 10.48 -3.83
C GLU A 47 -2.93 10.65 -4.90
N GLU A 48 -1.65 10.72 -4.49
CA GLU A 48 -0.55 10.86 -5.43
C GLU A 48 -0.48 9.60 -6.30
N GLU A 49 -0.62 9.78 -7.62
CA GLU A 49 -0.36 8.69 -8.55
C GLU A 49 1.11 8.27 -8.44
N MET A 50 1.32 7.05 -7.94
CA MET A 50 2.64 6.46 -7.77
C MET A 50 3.41 6.45 -9.10
N THR A 51 4.63 7.02 -9.12
CA THR A 51 5.43 7.11 -10.35
C THR A 51 5.87 5.73 -10.84
N ARG A 52 6.31 5.63 -12.11
CA ARG A 52 6.87 4.39 -12.68
C ARG A 52 7.98 3.81 -11.79
N ALA A 53 8.88 4.66 -11.30
CA ALA A 53 10.02 4.25 -10.48
C ALA A 53 9.56 3.72 -9.12
N ASP A 54 8.58 4.39 -8.50
CA ASP A 54 8.01 3.98 -7.21
C ASP A 54 7.26 2.65 -7.32
N MET A 55 6.49 2.45 -8.41
CA MET A 55 5.82 1.17 -8.67
C MET A 55 6.85 0.04 -8.78
N LEU A 56 7.92 0.23 -9.55
CA LEU A 56 9.00 -0.75 -9.69
C LEU A 56 9.70 -1.01 -8.36
N GLN A 57 9.99 0.05 -7.60
CA GLN A 57 10.64 -0.09 -6.31
C GLN A 57 9.79 -0.93 -5.36
N LYS A 58 8.50 -0.63 -5.29
CA LYS A 58 7.56 -1.36 -4.44
C LYS A 58 7.38 -2.81 -4.88
N ILE A 59 7.33 -3.09 -6.19
CA ILE A 59 7.34 -4.46 -6.73
C ILE A 59 8.60 -5.21 -6.28
N ARG A 60 9.77 -4.59 -6.35
CA ARG A 60 11.04 -5.21 -5.89
C ARG A 60 11.00 -5.52 -4.39
N CYS A 61 10.57 -4.57 -3.57
CA CYS A 61 10.48 -4.76 -2.11
C CYS A 61 9.49 -5.88 -1.75
N LEU A 62 8.30 -5.88 -2.35
CA LEU A 62 7.29 -6.92 -2.13
C LEU A 62 7.79 -8.29 -2.61
N GLY A 63 8.44 -8.36 -3.78
CA GLY A 63 9.03 -9.59 -4.29
C GLY A 63 10.06 -10.18 -3.34
N PHE A 64 10.94 -9.35 -2.78
CA PHE A 64 11.89 -9.77 -1.76
C PHE A 64 11.19 -10.27 -0.48
N ALA A 65 10.23 -9.49 0.04
CA ALA A 65 9.53 -9.84 1.28
C ALA A 65 8.73 -11.16 1.19
N VAL A 66 8.12 -11.44 0.03
CA VAL A 66 7.42 -12.70 -0.21
C VAL A 66 8.38 -13.89 -0.13
N VAL A 67 9.55 -13.79 -0.76
CA VAL A 67 10.58 -14.85 -0.71
C VAL A 67 11.10 -15.05 0.72
N GLU A 68 11.46 -13.98 1.40
CA GLU A 68 11.95 -14.05 2.79
C GLU A 68 10.92 -14.66 3.75
N LEU A 69 9.64 -14.32 3.59
CA LEU A 69 8.57 -14.91 4.40
C LEU A 69 8.39 -16.40 4.10
N ALA A 70 8.57 -16.84 2.85
CA ALA A 70 8.53 -18.25 2.50
C ALA A 70 9.68 -19.02 3.16
N GLU A 71 10.92 -18.50 3.08
CA GLU A 71 12.10 -19.09 3.74
C GLU A 71 11.93 -19.13 5.28
N TYR A 72 11.31 -18.11 5.87
CA TYR A 72 10.97 -18.12 7.30
C TYR A 72 9.97 -19.24 7.64
N LEU A 73 8.94 -19.41 6.82
CA LEU A 73 7.88 -20.39 7.01
C LEU A 73 8.37 -21.84 6.88
N ASP A 74 9.46 -22.10 6.15
CA ASP A 74 10.07 -23.44 6.07
C ASP A 74 10.52 -23.97 7.45
N THR A 75 10.83 -23.06 8.39
CA THR A 75 11.18 -23.40 9.77
C THR A 75 10.03 -23.17 10.77
N HIS A 76 9.02 -22.38 10.41
CA HIS A 76 7.91 -21.95 11.27
C HIS A 76 6.54 -22.13 10.59
N ALA A 77 6.25 -23.32 10.10
CA ALA A 77 5.06 -23.59 9.26
C ALA A 77 3.71 -23.24 9.89
N ASP A 78 3.60 -23.26 11.23
CA ASP A 78 2.36 -22.98 11.97
C ASP A 78 2.21 -21.50 12.38
N ASP A 79 3.16 -20.62 12.04
CA ASP A 79 3.04 -19.18 12.34
C ASP A 79 1.97 -18.52 11.46
N LYS A 80 0.78 -18.40 12.04
CA LYS A 80 -0.40 -17.77 11.43
C LYS A 80 -0.16 -16.32 11.00
N ARG A 81 0.71 -15.58 11.69
CA ARG A 81 0.99 -14.17 11.33
C ARG A 81 1.87 -14.11 10.10
N ALA A 82 2.94 -14.92 10.05
CA ALA A 82 3.80 -15.01 8.88
C ALA A 82 3.02 -15.49 7.64
N LEU A 83 2.13 -16.47 7.80
CA LEU A 83 1.23 -16.93 6.72
C LEU A 83 0.30 -15.82 6.21
N ALA A 84 -0.29 -15.04 7.12
CA ALA A 84 -1.17 -13.93 6.76
C ALA A 84 -0.40 -12.85 5.98
N LEU A 85 0.78 -12.44 6.45
CA LEU A 85 1.64 -11.47 5.79
C LEU A 85 2.11 -11.96 4.42
N HIS A 86 2.54 -13.23 4.32
CA HIS A 86 2.97 -13.80 3.04
C HIS A 86 1.83 -13.73 2.01
N LYS A 87 0.60 -14.09 2.41
CA LYS A 87 -0.57 -14.01 1.54
C LYS A 87 -0.90 -12.57 1.13
N GLU A 88 -0.85 -11.63 2.08
CA GLU A 88 -1.10 -10.20 1.83
C GLU A 88 -0.10 -9.65 0.80
N TYR A 89 1.20 -9.82 1.05
CA TYR A 89 2.24 -9.31 0.17
C TYR A 89 2.25 -9.99 -1.20
N ALA A 90 1.97 -11.29 -1.27
CA ALA A 90 1.85 -12.00 -2.54
C ALA A 90 0.68 -11.46 -3.39
N ASN A 91 -0.45 -11.11 -2.75
CA ASN A 91 -1.59 -10.49 -3.44
C ASN A 91 -1.25 -9.08 -3.91
N GLU A 92 -0.66 -8.25 -3.04
CA GLU A 92 -0.27 -6.88 -3.36
C GLU A 92 0.77 -6.87 -4.50
N LEU A 93 1.76 -7.76 -4.46
CA LEU A 93 2.75 -7.93 -5.51
C LEU A 93 2.10 -8.25 -6.86
N ARG A 94 1.14 -9.17 -6.87
CA ARG A 94 0.41 -9.58 -8.08
C ARG A 94 -0.41 -8.42 -8.64
N GLU A 95 -1.13 -7.70 -7.80
CA GLU A 95 -1.96 -6.57 -8.20
C GLU A 95 -1.12 -5.42 -8.74
N LEU A 96 -0.05 -5.06 -8.03
CA LEU A 96 0.83 -3.98 -8.44
C LEU A 96 1.61 -4.32 -9.72
N SER A 97 2.10 -5.55 -9.84
CA SER A 97 2.74 -6.03 -11.08
C SER A 97 1.76 -5.99 -12.25
N ASN A 98 0.50 -6.38 -12.06
CA ASN A 98 -0.52 -6.28 -13.11
C ASN A 98 -0.82 -4.82 -13.50
N LYS A 99 -0.90 -3.91 -12.52
CA LYS A 99 -1.09 -2.48 -12.77
C LYS A 99 0.09 -1.91 -13.56
N TYR A 100 1.32 -2.19 -13.11
CA TYR A 100 2.53 -1.77 -13.82
C TYR A 100 2.57 -2.30 -15.25
N GLN A 101 2.27 -3.60 -15.45
CA GLN A 101 2.37 -4.23 -16.75
C GLN A 101 1.39 -3.66 -17.79
N LYS A 102 0.18 -3.31 -17.35
CA LYS A 102 -0.84 -2.67 -18.20
C LYS A 102 -0.41 -1.28 -18.65
N VAL A 103 0.25 -0.50 -17.79
CA VAL A 103 0.59 0.90 -18.05
C VAL A 103 1.94 1.02 -18.74
N TYR A 104 2.98 0.35 -18.24
CA TYR A 104 4.36 0.62 -18.63
C TYR A 104 4.95 -0.44 -19.56
N GLY A 105 4.60 -1.72 -19.43
CA GLY A 105 5.25 -2.78 -20.21
C GLY A 105 5.28 -4.12 -19.50
N PRO A 106 5.38 -5.24 -20.25
CA PRO A 106 5.49 -6.56 -19.64
C PRO A 106 6.70 -6.63 -18.69
N LEU A 107 6.50 -7.17 -17.49
CA LEU A 107 7.58 -7.47 -16.53
C LEU A 107 8.07 -8.91 -16.68
N THR A 108 7.20 -9.79 -17.18
CA THR A 108 7.48 -11.21 -17.36
C THR A 108 7.08 -11.66 -18.76
N ILE A 109 7.81 -12.64 -19.30
CA ILE A 109 7.58 -13.17 -20.66
C ILE A 109 6.17 -13.73 -20.87
N ALA A 110 5.52 -14.13 -19.77
CA ALA A 110 4.19 -14.72 -19.76
C ALA A 110 3.06 -13.67 -19.81
N PHE A 111 3.37 -12.38 -19.68
CA PHE A 111 2.33 -11.35 -19.70
C PHE A 111 1.76 -11.16 -21.12
N PRO A 112 0.43 -11.30 -21.32
CA PRO A 112 -0.18 -11.20 -22.64
C PRO A 112 -0.08 -9.78 -23.18
N CYS A 113 0.44 -9.64 -24.40
CA CYS A 113 0.55 -8.36 -25.10
C CYS A 113 0.06 -8.49 -26.54
N ASN A 114 -0.65 -7.48 -27.03
CA ASN A 114 -1.13 -7.42 -28.43
C ASN A 114 0.01 -7.17 -29.44
N LYS A 115 1.17 -6.70 -28.96
CA LYS A 115 2.38 -6.44 -29.73
C LYS A 115 3.61 -6.83 -28.90
N TRP A 116 4.73 -7.12 -29.56
CA TRP A 116 5.97 -7.49 -28.87
C TRP A 116 6.67 -6.27 -28.24
N ARG A 117 6.19 -5.86 -27.06
CA ARG A 117 6.60 -4.62 -26.39
C ARG A 117 8.03 -4.61 -25.82
N TRP A 118 8.69 -5.76 -25.78
CA TRP A 118 10.06 -5.90 -25.25
C TRP A 118 11.14 -5.15 -26.05
N LEU A 119 10.84 -4.76 -27.29
CA LEU A 119 11.74 -3.98 -28.15
C LEU A 119 11.45 -2.47 -28.11
N GLU A 120 10.47 -2.02 -27.31
CA GLU A 120 10.08 -0.60 -27.25
C GLU A 120 11.03 0.24 -26.40
N GLU A 121 11.75 -0.37 -25.47
CA GLU A 121 12.73 0.32 -24.65
C GLU A 121 14.11 0.24 -25.29
N PRO A 122 14.87 1.36 -25.37
CA PRO A 122 16.20 1.33 -25.91
C PRO A 122 17.08 0.47 -25.02
N TRP A 123 17.94 -0.31 -25.67
CA TRP A 123 18.81 -1.24 -24.97
C TRP A 123 19.78 -0.48 -24.06
N PRO A 124 20.24 -1.07 -22.95
CA PRO A 124 21.16 -0.40 -22.02
C PRO A 124 22.43 0.14 -22.70
N TRP A 125 22.90 -0.51 -23.77
CA TRP A 125 24.09 -0.10 -24.54
C TRP A 125 23.80 0.92 -25.65
N GLU A 126 22.55 1.16 -26.02
CA GLU A 126 22.19 2.17 -27.03
C GLU A 126 22.28 3.60 -26.46
N ARG A 127 22.13 3.76 -25.15
CA ARG A 127 22.26 5.05 -24.47
C ARG A 127 23.72 5.35 -24.11
N GLY A 128 24.62 5.24 -25.09
CA GLY A 128 26.07 5.33 -24.96
C GLY A 128 26.57 6.62 -24.30
N SER A 129 26.46 6.68 -22.97
CA SER A 129 27.06 7.70 -22.12
C SER A 129 28.13 7.00 -21.29
N PHE A 130 29.25 6.73 -21.93
CA PHE A 130 30.55 6.54 -21.27
C PHE A 130 31.29 7.88 -21.24
#